data_AF-A0A7V7NWU1-F1
#
_entry.id   AF-A0A7V7NWU1-F1
#
_cell.length_a   1.000
_cell.length_b   1.000
_cell.length_c   1.000
_cell.angle_alpha   90.00
_cell.angle_beta   90.00
_cell.angle_gamma   90.00
#
_symmetry.space_group_name_H-M   'P 1'
#
loop_
_entity.id
_entity.type
_entity.pdbx_description
1 polymer ?
#
loop_
_entity_poly.entity_id
_entity_poly.type
_entity_poly.pdbx_seq_one_letter_code
_entity_poly.pdbx_strand_id
1 'polypeptide(L)'
;MNEIDVRALREKMAIEQKCQKYPHTKIQVGAILYKVDVCEWDDGSTNINLVEWEVRSIRRKRGTQTPMGKRRIGSQFGDSAPLYVNVTAKIKNRTWIKQPASIGGYGWTKSISKHCQDQFEVGKRLPIGMFTTQRAALKWALRDNEIALSRYKKCRDIETDESEIIEWDEEIIHKSKTIRLLKSRIKKLGS
;
A
#
# COMPACT_ATOMS: atom_id res chain seq x y z
N MET A 1 -21.92 18.38 2.64
CA MET A 1 -20.47 18.38 2.97
C MET A 1 -19.73 18.82 1.71
N ASN A 2 -19.07 19.99 1.72
CA ASN A 2 -18.46 20.56 0.51
C ASN A 2 -17.21 19.77 0.07
N GLU A 3 -16.94 19.71 -1.24
CA GLU A 3 -15.83 18.93 -1.81
C GLU A 3 -14.44 19.36 -1.28
N ILE A 4 -14.31 20.63 -0.90
CA ILE A 4 -13.10 21.21 -0.28
C ILE A 4 -12.84 20.59 1.10
N ASP A 5 -13.90 20.38 1.87
CA ASP A 5 -13.84 19.85 3.24
C ASP A 5 -13.39 18.37 3.24
N VAL A 6 -13.92 17.59 2.29
CA VAL A 6 -13.51 16.19 2.08
C VAL A 6 -12.04 16.08 1.67
N ARG A 7 -11.52 16.99 0.84
CA ARG A 7 -10.11 16.99 0.44
C ARG A 7 -9.18 17.35 1.60
N ALA A 8 -9.55 18.34 2.40
CA ALA A 8 -8.80 18.74 3.59
C ALA A 8 -8.75 17.60 4.62
N LEU A 9 -9.88 16.94 4.86
CA LEU A 9 -9.96 15.78 5.75
C LEU A 9 -9.05 14.63 5.28
N ARG A 10 -9.06 14.31 3.98
CA ARG A 10 -8.20 13.26 3.41
C ARG A 10 -6.72 13.56 3.56
N GLU A 11 -6.30 14.81 3.32
CA GLU A 11 -4.90 15.21 3.52
C GLU A 11 -4.50 15.13 5.00
N LYS A 12 -5.38 15.57 5.91
CA LYS A 12 -5.15 15.47 7.36
C LYS A 12 -4.95 14.01 7.78
N MET A 13 -5.84 13.11 7.36
CA MET A 13 -5.72 11.67 7.62
C MET A 13 -4.43 11.10 7.04
N ALA A 14 -4.04 11.47 5.81
CA ALA A 14 -2.79 11.00 5.19
C ALA A 14 -1.54 11.47 5.96
N ILE A 15 -1.57 12.68 6.53
CA ILE A 15 -0.49 13.20 7.38
C ILE A 15 -0.40 12.41 8.69
N GLU A 16 -1.54 12.17 9.35
CA GLU A 16 -1.62 11.40 10.60
C GLU A 16 -1.12 9.97 10.40
N GLN A 17 -1.47 9.36 9.27
CA GLN A 17 -1.05 8.01 8.86
C GLN A 17 0.38 7.96 8.31
N LYS A 18 1.10 9.09 8.30
CA LYS A 18 2.49 9.21 7.81
C LYS A 18 2.67 8.73 6.36
N CYS A 19 1.68 8.94 5.50
CA CYS A 19 1.80 8.67 4.08
C CYS A 19 2.94 9.50 3.47
N GLN A 20 3.71 8.89 2.57
CA GLN A 20 4.85 9.55 1.94
C GLN A 20 4.37 10.70 1.04
N LYS A 21 5.03 11.86 1.09
CA LYS A 21 4.84 12.93 0.09
C LYS A 21 5.23 12.42 -1.30
N TYR A 22 4.49 12.84 -2.33
CA TYR A 22 4.76 12.46 -3.72
C TYR A 22 6.18 12.84 -4.15
N PRO A 23 7.07 11.89 -4.43
CA PRO A 23 8.39 12.17 -4.95
C PRO A 23 8.36 12.26 -6.49
N HIS A 24 8.20 13.47 -7.03
CA HIS A 24 8.06 13.72 -8.48
C HIS A 24 9.15 13.08 -9.34
N THR A 25 10.40 13.03 -8.85
CA THR A 25 11.52 12.47 -9.60
C THR A 25 11.57 10.94 -9.61
N LYS A 26 10.93 10.28 -8.64
CA LYS A 26 11.01 8.82 -8.45
C LYS A 26 9.84 8.05 -9.07
N ILE A 27 8.69 8.70 -9.26
CA ILE A 27 7.49 8.06 -9.79
C ILE A 27 7.40 8.27 -11.28
N GLN A 28 7.85 7.26 -12.02
CA GLN A 28 7.81 7.18 -13.48
C GLN A 28 7.24 5.82 -13.89
N VAL A 29 6.84 5.66 -15.15
CA VAL A 29 6.39 4.35 -15.66
C VAL A 29 7.53 3.34 -15.53
N GLY A 30 7.22 2.15 -14.99
CA GLY A 30 8.19 1.12 -14.65
C GLY A 30 8.82 1.26 -13.26
N ALA A 31 8.60 2.37 -12.54
CA ALA A 31 9.09 2.50 -11.18
C ALA A 31 8.44 1.48 -10.23
N ILE A 32 9.21 1.01 -9.25
CA ILE A 32 8.75 0.06 -8.23
C ILE A 32 8.50 0.82 -6.93
N LEU A 33 7.29 0.66 -6.40
CA LEU A 33 6.89 1.04 -5.06
C LEU A 33 6.81 -0.21 -4.18
N TYR A 34 6.83 -0.02 -2.88
CA TYR A 34 6.86 -1.10 -1.91
C TYR A 34 5.73 -0.94 -0.91
N LYS A 35 5.04 -2.04 -0.64
CA LYS A 35 4.09 -2.19 0.46
C LYS A 35 4.49 -3.41 1.28
N VAL A 36 4.21 -3.40 2.57
CA VAL A 36 4.45 -4.55 3.45
C VAL A 36 3.10 -5.09 3.89
N ASP A 37 2.85 -6.36 3.58
CA ASP A 37 1.70 -7.10 4.07
C ASP A 37 2.18 -8.03 5.19
N VAL A 38 1.49 -7.97 6.33
CA VAL A 38 1.74 -8.83 7.48
C VAL A 38 0.57 -9.78 7.60
N CYS A 39 0.84 -11.08 7.62
CA CYS A 39 -0.14 -12.12 7.86
C CYS A 39 0.27 -12.90 9.11
N GLU A 40 -0.64 -12.99 10.06
CA GLU A 40 -0.53 -13.81 11.26
C GLU A 40 -1.58 -14.91 11.14
N TRP A 41 -1.23 -16.11 11.57
CA TRP A 41 -2.09 -17.28 11.49
C TRP A 41 -2.22 -17.90 12.89
N ASP A 42 -3.31 -18.63 13.09
CA ASP A 42 -3.66 -19.26 14.37
C ASP A 42 -2.65 -20.33 14.80
N ASP A 43 -1.89 -20.90 13.85
CA ASP A 43 -0.80 -21.84 14.12
C ASP A 43 0.47 -21.17 14.69
N GLY A 44 0.41 -19.86 14.98
CA GLY A 44 1.55 -19.08 15.46
C GLY A 44 2.52 -18.68 14.36
N SER A 45 2.26 -19.01 13.10
CA SER A 45 3.11 -18.60 11.99
C SER A 45 2.86 -17.13 11.62
N THR A 46 3.96 -16.42 11.33
CA THR A 46 3.92 -15.03 10.94
C THR A 46 4.66 -14.89 9.62
N ASN A 47 3.97 -14.39 8.60
CA ASN A 47 4.59 -14.06 7.34
C ASN A 47 4.58 -12.54 7.11
N ILE A 48 5.75 -11.99 6.81
CA ILE A 48 5.89 -10.61 6.39
C ILE A 48 6.24 -10.66 4.91
N ASN A 49 5.39 -10.10 4.07
CA ASN A 49 5.57 -10.06 2.62
C ASN A 49 5.87 -8.62 2.21
N LEU A 50 7.04 -8.41 1.61
CA LEU A 50 7.35 -7.16 0.94
C LEU A 50 6.83 -7.27 -0.50
N VAL A 51 5.74 -6.57 -0.78
CA VAL A 51 5.08 -6.60 -2.09
C VAL A 51 5.57 -5.42 -2.92
N GLU A 52 6.05 -5.73 -4.11
CA GLU A 52 6.42 -4.74 -5.12
C GLU A 52 5.17 -4.29 -5.88
N TRP A 53 5.04 -2.99 -6.11
CA TRP A 53 3.96 -2.36 -6.86
C TRP A 53 4.58 -1.59 -8.02
N GLU A 54 4.40 -2.10 -9.24
CA GLU A 54 4.97 -1.49 -10.44
C GLU A 54 4.03 -0.41 -10.99
N VAL A 55 4.58 0.76 -11.31
CA VAL A 55 3.86 1.82 -12.02
C VAL A 55 3.65 1.41 -13.47
N ARG A 56 2.42 1.01 -13.80
CA ARG A 56 2.06 0.54 -15.15
C ARG A 56 1.76 1.66 -16.12
N SER A 57 1.16 2.74 -15.63
CA SER A 57 0.88 3.92 -16.47
C SER A 57 0.64 5.16 -15.62
N ILE A 58 0.99 6.32 -16.17
CA ILE A 58 0.63 7.63 -15.63
C ILE A 58 -0.22 8.31 -16.70
N ARG A 59 -1.51 8.48 -16.44
CA ARG A 59 -2.46 8.98 -17.44
C ARG A 59 -3.64 9.70 -16.80
N ARG A 60 -4.29 10.55 -17.57
CA ARG A 60 -5.55 11.19 -17.18
C ARG A 60 -6.67 10.16 -17.14
N LYS A 61 -7.73 10.44 -16.37
CA LYS A 61 -8.91 9.57 -16.30
C LYS A 61 -9.56 9.47 -17.69
N ARG A 62 -10.08 8.28 -18.05
CA ARG A 62 -10.80 8.07 -19.32
C ARG A 62 -12.03 9.00 -19.38
N GLY A 63 -12.27 9.62 -20.53
CA GLY A 63 -13.37 10.58 -20.73
C GLY A 63 -13.05 12.04 -20.37
N THR A 64 -11.80 12.34 -19.96
CA THR A 64 -11.31 13.72 -19.75
C THR A 64 -10.92 14.44 -21.06
N GLN A 65 -10.86 13.69 -22.16
CA GLN A 65 -10.74 14.17 -23.54
C GLN A 65 -12.00 13.78 -24.33
N THR A 66 -12.49 14.64 -25.23
CA THR A 66 -13.65 14.31 -26.07
C THR A 66 -13.28 13.25 -27.13
N PRO A 67 -14.26 12.48 -27.66
CA PRO A 67 -14.01 11.52 -28.74
C PRO A 67 -13.34 12.10 -29.99
N MET A 68 -13.45 13.42 -30.22
CA MET A 68 -12.80 14.14 -31.32
C MET A 68 -11.48 14.83 -30.93
N GLY A 69 -10.89 14.51 -29.77
CA GLY A 69 -9.65 15.14 -29.30
C GLY A 69 -9.78 16.64 -28.91
N LYS A 70 -10.98 17.23 -28.98
CA LYS A 70 -11.22 18.62 -28.56
C LYS A 70 -11.10 18.75 -27.03
N ARG A 71 -10.41 19.82 -26.60
CA ARG A 71 -10.26 20.23 -25.20
C ARG A 71 -11.63 20.59 -24.63
N ARG A 72 -12.03 19.95 -23.52
CA ARG A 72 -13.14 20.43 -22.68
C ARG A 72 -12.58 21.45 -21.69
N ILE A 73 -13.33 22.51 -21.43
CA ILE A 73 -12.96 23.60 -20.52
C ILE A 73 -13.37 23.19 -19.09
N GLY A 74 -12.49 23.42 -18.11
CA GLY A 74 -12.70 23.10 -16.70
C GLY A 74 -11.58 22.26 -16.11
N SER A 75 -11.32 22.38 -14.81
CA SER A 75 -10.22 21.72 -14.10
C SER A 75 -10.25 20.19 -14.14
N GLN A 76 -11.38 19.59 -14.51
CA GLN A 76 -11.55 18.15 -14.66
C GLN A 76 -11.22 17.65 -16.08
N PHE A 77 -10.92 18.55 -17.01
CA PHE A 77 -10.81 18.25 -18.44
C PHE A 77 -9.54 18.81 -19.08
N GLY A 78 -9.22 18.30 -20.26
CA GLY A 78 -8.12 18.83 -21.08
C GLY A 78 -6.76 18.72 -20.40
N ASP A 79 -5.93 19.74 -20.58
CA ASP A 79 -4.56 19.74 -20.05
C ASP A 79 -4.46 20.02 -18.55
N SER A 80 -5.52 20.62 -17.98
CA SER A 80 -5.69 20.85 -16.54
C SER A 80 -6.21 19.63 -15.76
N ALA A 81 -6.65 18.57 -16.43
CA ALA A 81 -7.19 17.39 -15.77
C ALA A 81 -6.11 16.67 -14.93
N PRO A 82 -6.45 16.18 -13.73
CA PRO A 82 -5.52 15.44 -12.90
C PRO A 82 -4.94 14.21 -13.60
N LEU A 83 -3.64 14.00 -13.39
CA LEU A 83 -2.95 12.78 -13.79
C LEU A 83 -3.05 11.75 -12.67
N TYR A 84 -3.24 10.49 -13.05
CA TYR A 84 -3.30 9.37 -12.12
C TYR A 84 -2.20 8.36 -12.42
N VAL A 85 -1.53 7.92 -11.37
CA VAL A 85 -0.58 6.82 -11.37
C VAL A 85 -1.37 5.53 -11.16
N ASN A 86 -1.25 4.60 -12.09
CA ASN A 86 -1.86 3.27 -12.00
C ASN A 86 -0.75 2.28 -11.67
N VAL A 87 -0.89 1.62 -10.52
CA VAL A 87 0.09 0.65 -10.04
C VAL A 87 -0.52 -0.74 -9.98
N THR A 88 0.34 -1.75 -10.06
CA THR A 88 -0.08 -3.15 -9.97
C THR A 88 0.89 -3.93 -9.10
N ALA A 89 0.33 -4.69 -8.16
CA ALA A 89 1.10 -5.56 -7.28
C ALA A 89 1.74 -6.68 -8.09
N LYS A 90 3.06 -6.81 -8.00
CA LYS A 90 3.89 -7.85 -8.62
C LYS A 90 4.05 -9.01 -7.64
N ILE A 91 3.16 -9.98 -7.76
CA ILE A 91 3.08 -11.15 -6.88
C ILE A 91 3.42 -12.38 -7.71
N LYS A 92 4.50 -13.06 -7.34
CA LYS A 92 4.98 -14.27 -8.03
C LYS A 92 3.88 -15.33 -8.05
N ASN A 93 3.71 -16.00 -9.18
CA ASN A 93 2.71 -17.05 -9.41
C ASN A 93 1.24 -16.58 -9.29
N ARG A 94 0.97 -15.27 -9.15
CA ARG A 94 -0.39 -14.71 -9.07
C ARG A 94 -0.63 -13.64 -10.12
N THR A 95 0.15 -12.57 -10.10
CA THR A 95 0.07 -11.49 -11.10
C THR A 95 1.30 -11.46 -11.99
N TRP A 96 2.40 -12.06 -11.55
CA TRP A 96 3.65 -12.22 -12.28
C TRP A 96 3.97 -13.71 -12.44
N ILE A 97 3.73 -14.25 -13.63
CA ILE A 97 3.79 -15.69 -13.92
C ILE A 97 4.79 -16.00 -15.02
N LYS A 98 5.26 -17.25 -15.05
CA LYS A 98 6.03 -17.76 -16.19
C LYS A 98 5.14 -17.72 -17.44
N GLN A 99 5.62 -17.07 -18.48
CA GLN A 99 4.90 -16.96 -19.75
C GLN A 99 5.10 -18.23 -20.59
N PRO A 100 4.23 -18.48 -21.57
CA PRO A 100 4.43 -19.55 -22.54
C PRO A 100 5.80 -19.44 -23.23
N ALA A 101 6.34 -20.59 -23.66
CA ALA A 101 7.66 -20.69 -24.27
C ALA A 101 7.83 -19.77 -25.50
N SER A 102 6.74 -19.45 -26.21
CA SER A 102 6.73 -18.55 -27.36
C SER A 102 7.04 -17.08 -27.03
N ILE A 103 6.77 -16.65 -25.79
CA ILE A 103 7.05 -15.29 -25.32
C ILE A 103 8.35 -15.28 -24.50
N GLY A 104 8.62 -16.37 -23.77
CA GLY A 104 9.78 -16.51 -22.92
C GLY A 104 9.68 -15.69 -21.62
N GLY A 105 10.36 -16.17 -20.57
CA GLY A 105 10.50 -15.44 -19.31
C GLY A 105 9.25 -15.37 -18.43
N TYR A 106 9.21 -14.35 -17.56
CA TYR A 106 8.08 -14.03 -16.70
C TYR A 106 7.40 -12.75 -17.18
N GLY A 107 6.10 -12.66 -16.95
CA GLY A 107 5.29 -11.53 -17.40
C GLY A 107 4.00 -11.41 -16.60
N TRP A 108 3.29 -10.30 -16.84
CA TRP A 108 1.99 -10.05 -16.24
C TRP A 108 0.94 -11.07 -16.69
N THR A 109 0.05 -11.47 -15.78
CA THR A 109 -1.14 -12.25 -16.16
C THR A 109 -2.07 -11.43 -17.06
N LYS A 110 -2.82 -12.11 -17.94
CA LYS A 110 -3.79 -11.45 -18.84
C LYS A 110 -4.91 -10.74 -18.06
N SER A 111 -5.36 -11.36 -16.98
CA SER A 111 -6.35 -10.80 -16.06
C SER A 111 -5.70 -10.56 -14.70
N ILE A 112 -5.80 -9.33 -14.22
CA ILE A 112 -5.27 -8.91 -12.92
C ILE A 112 -6.46 -8.45 -12.09
N SER A 113 -6.63 -9.06 -10.92
CA SER A 113 -7.71 -8.70 -9.99
C SER A 113 -7.60 -7.24 -9.52
N LYS A 114 -8.74 -6.59 -9.29
CA LYS A 114 -8.80 -5.23 -8.73
C LYS A 114 -8.08 -5.11 -7.39
N HIS A 115 -8.03 -6.17 -6.58
CA HIS A 115 -7.30 -6.17 -5.30
C HIS A 115 -5.78 -6.06 -5.48
N CYS A 116 -5.26 -6.37 -6.67
CA CYS A 116 -3.84 -6.23 -7.01
C CYS A 116 -3.56 -4.95 -7.82
N GLN A 117 -4.53 -4.04 -7.92
CA GLN A 117 -4.43 -2.78 -8.64
C GLN A 117 -4.74 -1.63 -7.69
N ASP A 118 -4.02 -0.54 -7.85
CA ASP A 118 -4.30 0.69 -7.09
C ASP A 118 -4.06 1.91 -7.98
N GLN A 119 -4.68 3.02 -7.62
CA GLN A 119 -4.61 4.27 -8.36
C GLN A 119 -4.56 5.47 -7.41
N PHE A 120 -3.63 6.38 -7.65
CA PHE A 120 -3.52 7.63 -6.91
C PHE A 120 -3.15 8.80 -7.80
N GLU A 121 -3.48 10.02 -7.36
CA GLU A 121 -3.29 11.24 -8.12
C GLU A 121 -1.84 11.73 -8.04
N VAL A 122 -1.29 12.19 -9.18
CA VAL A 122 0.05 12.75 -9.27
C VAL A 122 0.14 14.02 -8.40
N GLY A 123 1.20 14.14 -7.61
CA GLY A 123 1.43 15.27 -6.71
C GLY A 123 0.71 15.17 -5.36
N LYS A 124 -0.22 14.22 -5.18
CA LYS A 124 -0.79 13.89 -3.87
C LYS A 124 0.05 12.85 -3.14
N ARG A 125 -0.04 12.81 -1.81
CA ARG A 125 0.66 11.79 -1.01
C ARG A 125 0.36 10.38 -1.52
N LEU A 126 1.36 9.50 -1.39
CA LEU A 126 1.20 8.09 -1.73
C LEU A 126 0.11 7.43 -0.89
N PRO A 127 -0.51 6.35 -1.40
CA PRO A 127 -1.44 5.54 -0.61
C PRO A 127 -0.83 5.08 0.71
N ILE A 128 -1.70 4.83 1.70
CA ILE A 128 -1.29 4.32 3.01
C ILE A 128 -0.50 3.01 2.87
N GLY A 129 0.63 2.94 3.58
CA GLY A 129 1.52 1.78 3.52
C GLY A 129 2.39 1.66 2.26
N MET A 130 2.25 2.56 1.28
CA MET A 130 3.01 2.51 0.02
C MET A 130 4.16 3.52 0.01
N PHE A 131 5.37 3.06 -0.30
CA PHE A 131 6.59 3.87 -0.25
C PHE A 131 7.50 3.61 -1.45
N THR A 132 8.38 4.58 -1.75
CA THR A 132 9.39 4.40 -2.81
C THR A 132 10.59 3.56 -2.40
N THR A 133 10.71 3.17 -1.12
CA THR A 133 11.82 2.35 -0.63
C THR A 133 11.33 1.26 0.31
N GLN A 134 11.97 0.10 0.24
CA GLN A 134 11.67 -1.05 1.09
C GLN A 134 11.80 -0.69 2.58
N ARG A 135 12.86 0.04 2.93
CA ARG A 135 13.12 0.48 4.31
C ARG A 135 12.02 1.38 4.85
N ALA A 136 11.48 2.29 4.03
CA ALA A 136 10.39 3.15 4.46
C ALA A 136 9.09 2.36 4.66
N ALA A 137 8.78 1.42 3.75
CA ALA A 137 7.62 0.54 3.88
C ALA A 137 7.69 -0.33 5.15
N LEU A 138 8.85 -0.92 5.44
CA LEU A 138 9.05 -1.72 6.65
C LEU A 138 8.98 -0.89 7.93
N LYS A 139 9.55 0.32 7.94
CA LYS A 139 9.44 1.23 9.09
C LYS A 139 7.99 1.64 9.36
N TRP A 140 7.22 1.88 8.30
CA TRP A 140 5.81 2.19 8.44
C TRP A 140 5.03 0.99 9.00
N ALA A 141 5.23 -0.21 8.45
CA ALA A 141 4.59 -1.43 8.96
C ALA A 141 4.97 -1.71 10.41
N LEU A 142 6.22 -1.46 10.81
CA LEU A 142 6.65 -1.56 12.19
C LEU A 142 5.84 -0.62 13.10
N ARG A 143 5.76 0.66 12.74
CA ARG A 143 4.98 1.65 13.49
C ARG A 143 3.51 1.24 13.59
N ASP A 144 2.92 0.79 12.49
CA ASP A 144 1.51 0.36 12.45
C ASP A 144 1.26 -0.82 13.39
N ASN A 145 2.14 -1.82 13.38
CA ASN A 145 2.05 -2.96 14.30
C ASN A 145 2.35 -2.58 15.76
N GLU A 146 3.24 -1.62 16.03
CA GLU A 146 3.47 -1.09 17.39
C GLU A 146 2.23 -0.36 17.93
N ILE A 147 1.52 0.39 17.08
CA ILE A 147 0.23 1.01 17.43
C ILE A 147 -0.82 -0.07 17.70
N ALA A 148 -0.92 -1.09 16.85
CA ALA A 148 -1.84 -2.21 17.04
C ALA A 148 -1.56 -2.95 18.36
N LEU A 149 -0.30 -3.30 18.64
CA LEU A 149 0.09 -3.93 19.90
C LEU A 149 -0.31 -3.09 21.12
N SER A 150 -0.10 -1.77 21.06
CA SER A 150 -0.52 -0.89 22.15
C SER A 150 -2.03 -0.88 22.35
N ARG A 151 -2.82 -1.05 21.29
CA ARG A 151 -4.29 -1.18 21.40
C ARG A 151 -4.67 -2.52 22.00
N TYR A 152 -4.05 -3.62 21.56
CA TYR A 152 -4.33 -4.96 22.08
C TYR A 152 -4.09 -5.03 23.58
N LYS A 153 -2.96 -4.49 24.05
CA LYS A 153 -2.65 -4.39 25.48
C LYS A 153 -3.72 -3.61 26.25
N LYS A 154 -4.21 -2.49 25.70
CA LYS A 154 -5.28 -1.72 26.33
C LYS A 154 -6.60 -2.47 26.39
N CYS A 155 -6.97 -3.20 25.33
CA CYS A 155 -8.17 -4.03 25.32
C CYS A 155 -8.06 -5.14 26.36
N ARG A 156 -6.92 -5.83 26.40
CA ARG A 156 -6.59 -6.84 27.39
C ARG A 156 -6.70 -6.31 28.82
N ASP A 157 -6.20 -5.11 29.09
CA ASP A 157 -6.18 -4.53 30.45
C ASP A 157 -7.58 -4.15 30.97
N ILE A 158 -8.56 -3.93 30.09
CA ILE A 158 -9.95 -3.62 30.48
C ILE A 158 -10.87 -4.84 30.42
N GLU A 159 -10.40 -5.96 29.86
CA GLU A 159 -11.16 -7.18 29.73
C GLU A 159 -11.27 -7.90 31.09
N THR A 160 -12.43 -8.50 31.33
CA THR A 160 -12.76 -9.18 32.58
C THR A 160 -13.13 -10.64 32.36
N ASP A 161 -13.51 -11.02 31.15
CA ASP A 161 -13.78 -12.42 30.80
C ASP A 161 -12.46 -13.21 30.67
N GLU A 162 -12.34 -14.31 31.42
CA GLU A 162 -11.12 -15.13 31.44
C GLU A 162 -10.78 -15.74 30.08
N SER A 163 -11.78 -16.11 29.27
CA SER A 163 -11.56 -16.70 27.95
C SER A 163 -11.04 -15.65 26.96
N GLU A 164 -11.64 -14.45 26.97
CA GLU A 164 -11.20 -13.33 26.14
C GLU A 164 -9.81 -12.83 26.55
N ILE A 165 -9.48 -12.83 27.84
CA ILE A 165 -8.12 -12.48 28.33
C ILE A 165 -7.07 -13.42 27.72
N ILE A 166 -7.36 -14.72 27.66
CA ILE A 166 -6.44 -15.72 27.06
C ILE A 166 -6.25 -15.43 25.57
N GLU A 167 -7.34 -15.19 24.83
CA GLU A 167 -7.26 -14.82 23.40
C GLU A 167 -6.45 -13.54 23.18
N TRP A 168 -6.66 -12.51 24.01
CA TRP A 168 -5.89 -11.28 23.93
C TRP A 168 -4.40 -11.48 24.23
N ASP A 169 -4.07 -12.31 25.22
CA ASP A 169 -2.68 -12.63 25.56
C ASP A 169 -1.99 -13.37 24.39
N GLU A 170 -2.69 -14.26 23.70
CA GLU A 170 -2.21 -14.91 22.47
C GLU A 170 -1.98 -13.90 21.34
N GLU A 171 -2.96 -13.03 21.06
CA GLU A 171 -2.84 -11.96 20.05
C GLU A 171 -1.65 -11.02 20.34
N ILE A 172 -1.43 -10.68 21.61
CA ILE A 172 -0.28 -9.88 22.06
C ILE A 172 1.04 -10.61 21.79
N ILE A 173 1.11 -11.92 22.02
CA ILE A 173 2.30 -12.73 21.73
C ILE A 173 2.57 -12.74 20.22
N HIS A 174 1.55 -13.01 19.40
CA HIS A 174 1.65 -13.05 17.95
C HIS A 174 2.11 -11.71 17.39
N LYS A 175 1.47 -10.61 17.83
CA LYS A 175 1.83 -9.25 17.40
C LYS A 175 3.25 -8.86 17.85
N SER A 176 3.66 -9.26 19.06
CA SER A 176 5.01 -9.01 19.56
C SER A 176 6.08 -9.75 18.73
N LYS A 177 5.80 -10.99 18.31
CA LYS A 177 6.65 -11.75 17.38
C LYS A 177 6.77 -11.04 16.03
N THR A 178 5.68 -10.56 15.47
CA THR A 178 5.66 -9.75 14.23
C THR A 178 6.58 -8.54 14.32
N ILE A 179 6.46 -7.75 15.40
CA ILE A 179 7.31 -6.56 15.63
C ILE A 179 8.79 -6.95 15.68
N ARG A 180 9.14 -8.05 16.37
CA ARG A 180 10.52 -8.55 16.42
C ARG A 180 11.04 -8.93 15.03
N LEU A 181 10.23 -9.59 14.22
CA LEU A 181 10.60 -9.97 12.84
C LEU A 181 10.77 -8.73 11.95
N LEU A 182 9.88 -7.73 12.05
CA LEU A 182 10.00 -6.46 11.34
C LEU A 182 11.28 -5.72 11.71
N LYS A 183 11.59 -5.61 13.02
CA LYS A 183 12.85 -5.00 13.51
C LYS A 183 14.08 -5.71 12.94
N SER A 184 14.07 -7.05 12.94
CA SER A 184 15.16 -7.86 12.37
C SER A 184 15.37 -7.58 10.87
N ARG A 185 14.28 -7.52 10.08
CA ARG A 185 14.36 -7.23 8.64
C ARG A 185 14.86 -5.81 8.35
N ILE A 186 14.42 -4.82 9.13
CA ILE A 186 14.90 -3.44 9.00
C ILE A 186 16.39 -3.37 9.28
N LYS A 187 16.89 -4.09 10.29
CA LYS A 187 18.31 -4.16 10.62
C LYS A 187 19.11 -4.76 9.46
N LYS A 188 18.66 -5.90 8.91
CA LYS A 188 19.32 -6.58 7.77
C LYS A 188 19.40 -5.75 6.49
N LEU A 189 18.49 -4.81 6.27
CA LEU A 189 18.53 -3.89 5.13
C LEU A 189 19.42 -2.65 5.35
N GLY A 190 19.85 -2.41 6.59
CA GLY A 190 20.70 -1.28 6.95
C GLY A 190 22.14 -1.66 7.28
N SER A 191 22.41 -2.95 7.48
CA SER A 191 23.75 -3.56 7.51
C SER A 191 24.24 -3.85 6.10
#